data_AF-A0A085LQQ1-F1
#
_entry.id   AF-A0A085LQQ1-F1
#
_cell.length_a   1.000
_cell.length_b   1.000
_cell.length_c   1.000
_cell.angle_alpha   90.00
_cell.angle_beta   90.00
_cell.angle_gamma   90.00
#
_symmetry.space_group_name_H-M   'P 1'
#
loop_
_entity.id
_entity.type
_entity.pdbx_description
1 polymer ?
#
loop_
_entity_poly.entity_id
_entity_poly.type
_entity_poly.pdbx_seq_one_letter_code
_entity_poly.pdbx_strand_id
1 'polypeptide(L)'
;MHIRRRVATIVALVKEYELKLAVALVPSAENKADILKRVPRRWMTPQDPFDVTACSTTVDPEVEQLIAEVHHNAGHPGIRRTFYFSRRRVPTISKRSVSEVISTCNVCQSIDPAPAKWNGGRQNMANNWHGHHPLC
;
A
#
# COMPACT_ATOMS: atom_id res chain seq x y z
N MET A 1 -20.12 -3.57 11.16
CA MET A 1 -20.12 -5.02 11.44
C MET A 1 -18.72 -5.67 11.47
N HIS A 2 -17.62 -4.92 11.69
CA HIS A 2 -16.26 -5.52 11.71
C HIS A 2 -15.61 -5.56 13.10
N ILE A 3 -15.90 -4.59 13.96
CA ILE A 3 -15.31 -4.52 15.31
C ILE A 3 -15.76 -5.72 16.16
N ARG A 4 -17.08 -5.98 16.22
CA ARG A 4 -17.62 -7.13 16.97
C ARG A 4 -17.03 -8.47 16.54
N ARG A 5 -16.86 -8.70 15.23
CA ARG A 5 -16.23 -9.91 14.67
C ARG A 5 -14.76 -10.04 15.09
N ARG A 6 -14.00 -8.94 15.01
CA ARG A 6 -12.59 -8.91 15.41
C ARG A 6 -12.42 -9.16 16.90
N VAL A 7 -13.25 -8.53 17.74
CA VAL A 7 -13.26 -8.76 19.20
C VAL A 7 -13.59 -10.22 19.50
N ALA A 8 -14.61 -10.80 18.86
CA ALA A 8 -14.95 -12.21 19.04
C ALA A 8 -13.80 -13.16 18.68
N THR A 9 -13.05 -12.84 17.62
CA THR A 9 -11.87 -13.63 17.23
C THR A 9 -10.77 -13.54 18.29
N ILE A 10 -10.49 -12.35 18.80
CA ILE A 10 -9.50 -12.14 19.87
C ILE A 10 -9.89 -12.94 21.12
N VAL A 11 -11.16 -12.89 21.52
CA VAL A 11 -11.67 -13.64 22.67
C VAL A 11 -11.53 -15.15 22.46
N ALA A 12 -11.83 -15.66 21.27
CA ALA A 12 -11.66 -17.07 20.94
C ALA A 12 -10.20 -17.51 21.09
N LEU A 13 -9.26 -16.72 20.56
CA LEU A 13 -7.82 -17.01 20.65
C LEU A 13 -7.30 -16.93 22.08
N VAL A 14 -7.73 -15.94 22.85
CA VAL A 14 -7.36 -15.82 24.27
C VAL A 14 -7.78 -17.08 25.05
N LYS A 15 -8.97 -17.62 24.75
CA LYS A 15 -9.47 -18.84 25.37
C LYS A 15 -8.74 -20.09 24.87
N GLU A 16 -8.54 -20.24 23.57
CA GLU A 16 -7.91 -21.41 22.95
C GLU A 16 -6.45 -21.59 23.38
N TYR A 17 -5.71 -20.49 23.49
CA TYR A 17 -4.29 -20.49 23.82
C TYR A 17 -3.98 -20.09 25.27
N GLU A 18 -5.00 -19.98 26.12
CA GLU A 18 -4.89 -19.58 27.53
C GLU A 18 -4.05 -18.31 27.77
N LEU A 19 -4.23 -17.31 26.90
CA LEU A 19 -3.43 -16.09 26.93
C LEU A 19 -3.88 -15.15 28.05
N LYS A 20 -2.92 -14.52 28.72
CA LYS A 20 -3.20 -13.38 29.61
C LYS A 20 -3.17 -12.10 28.78
N LEU A 21 -4.35 -11.55 28.49
CA LEU A 21 -4.50 -10.33 27.70
C LEU A 21 -4.94 -9.16 28.59
N ALA A 22 -4.25 -8.03 28.48
CA ALA A 22 -4.66 -6.75 29.06
C ALA A 22 -4.92 -5.72 27.95
N VAL A 23 -6.00 -4.96 28.08
CA VAL A 23 -6.37 -3.91 27.12
C VAL A 23 -6.38 -2.58 27.85
N ALA A 24 -5.58 -1.63 27.38
CA ALA A 24 -5.56 -0.26 27.87
C ALA A 24 -5.88 0.69 26.71
N LEU A 25 -6.69 1.70 26.98
CA LEU A 25 -6.88 2.80 26.05
C LEU A 25 -5.75 3.80 26.27
N VAL A 26 -5.02 4.11 25.20
CA VAL A 26 -3.87 5.02 25.25
C VAL A 26 -4.11 6.14 24.24
N PRO A 27 -3.76 7.40 24.57
CA PRO A 27 -3.79 8.49 23.58
C PRO A 27 -2.98 8.12 22.33
N SER A 28 -3.47 8.46 21.14
CA SER A 28 -2.79 8.09 19.87
C SER A 28 -1.37 8.68 19.76
N ALA A 29 -1.08 9.79 20.45
CA ALA A 29 0.26 10.36 20.53
C ALA A 29 1.27 9.44 21.26
N GLU A 30 0.79 8.61 22.17
CA GLU A 30 1.59 7.70 23.01
C GLU A 30 1.47 6.23 22.57
N ASN A 31 0.54 5.94 21.65
CA ASN A 31 0.38 4.61 21.09
C ASN A 31 1.59 4.24 20.22
N LYS A 32 2.44 3.35 20.73
CA LYS A 32 3.63 2.85 20.02
C LYS A 32 3.29 2.27 18.64
N ALA A 33 2.17 1.59 18.49
CA ALA A 33 1.77 1.06 17.18
C ALA A 33 1.44 2.19 16.19
N ASP A 34 0.82 3.27 16.66
CA ASP A 34 0.56 4.45 15.83
C ASP A 34 1.87 5.15 15.49
N ILE A 35 2.79 5.32 16.44
CA ILE A 35 4.11 5.90 16.18
C ILE A 35 4.89 5.10 15.13
N LEU A 36 4.89 3.77 15.24
CA LEU A 36 5.59 2.86 14.34
C LEU A 36 4.95 2.76 12.95
N LYS A 37 3.65 3.07 12.84
CA LYS A 37 2.88 3.00 11.58
C LYS A 37 2.54 4.36 10.99
N ARG A 38 2.84 5.47 11.68
CA ARG A 38 2.54 6.82 11.21
C ARG A 38 3.52 7.16 10.09
N VAL A 39 2.97 7.30 8.89
CA VAL A 39 3.68 7.84 7.74
C VAL A 39 4.15 9.27 8.12
N PRO A 40 5.45 9.59 8.03
CA PRO A 40 5.95 10.92 8.30
C PRO A 40 5.17 11.97 7.51
N ARG A 41 4.76 13.08 8.14
CA ARG A 41 3.96 14.14 7.49
C ARG A 41 4.60 14.67 6.21
N ARG A 42 5.93 14.77 6.18
CA ARG A 42 6.72 15.12 4.98
C ARG A 42 6.54 14.18 3.78
N TRP A 43 6.06 12.95 4.00
CA TRP A 43 5.72 11.99 2.95
C TRP A 43 4.25 12.09 2.55
N MET A 44 3.41 12.73 3.36
CA MET A 44 2.02 13.04 3.01
C MET A 44 1.89 14.41 2.33
N THR A 45 2.91 15.27 2.44
CA THR A 45 3.00 16.48 1.61
C THR A 45 3.32 16.05 0.18
N PRO A 46 2.49 16.43 -0.82
CA PRO A 46 2.87 16.26 -2.21
C PRO A 46 4.20 16.98 -2.42
N GLN A 47 5.24 16.25 -2.82
CA GLN A 47 6.38 16.92 -3.42
C GLN A 47 5.90 17.47 -4.77
N ASP A 48 6.28 18.73 -5.04
CA ASP A 48 5.95 19.44 -6.28
C ASP A 48 6.09 18.55 -7.52
N PRO A 49 5.27 18.80 -8.57
CA PRO A 49 5.16 17.94 -9.72
C PRO A 49 6.54 17.71 -10.32
N PHE A 50 6.90 16.44 -10.41
CA PHE A 50 8.12 16.00 -11.09
C PHE A 50 8.20 16.70 -12.44
N ASP A 51 9.29 17.45 -12.62
CA ASP A 51 9.70 18.01 -13.89
C ASP A 51 10.17 16.85 -14.79
N VAL A 52 9.21 16.10 -15.32
CA VAL A 52 9.47 15.04 -16.29
C VAL A 52 9.44 15.69 -17.66
N THR A 53 10.61 16.10 -18.14
CA THR A 53 10.83 16.24 -19.59
C THR A 53 10.71 14.85 -20.21
N ALA A 54 9.48 14.44 -20.55
CA ALA A 54 9.21 13.26 -21.36
C ALA A 54 8.47 13.74 -22.61
N CYS A 55 9.00 13.41 -23.78
CA CYS A 55 8.32 13.63 -25.05
C CYS A 55 6.88 13.11 -24.95
N SER A 56 5.94 14.06 -24.89
CA SER A 56 4.51 13.80 -24.86
C SER A 56 4.12 13.19 -26.20
N THR A 57 4.07 11.87 -26.24
CA THR A 57 3.09 11.18 -27.08
C THR A 57 1.87 11.09 -26.19
N THR A 58 1.00 12.10 -26.26
CA THR A 58 -0.32 12.05 -25.63
C THR A 58 -0.94 10.71 -26.02
N VAL A 59 -1.09 9.81 -25.04
CA VAL A 59 -1.84 8.58 -25.27
C VAL A 59 -3.24 9.03 -25.67
N ASP A 60 -3.79 8.40 -26.71
CA ASP A 60 -5.13 8.71 -27.17
C ASP A 60 -6.11 8.65 -25.96
N PRO A 61 -6.90 9.70 -25.68
CA PRO A 61 -7.80 9.73 -24.53
C PRO A 61 -8.78 8.55 -24.51
N GLU A 62 -9.14 8.01 -25.68
CA GLU A 62 -9.98 6.81 -25.77
C GLU A 62 -9.26 5.56 -25.22
N VAL A 63 -7.97 5.46 -25.49
CA VAL A 63 -7.12 4.37 -24.99
C VAL A 63 -6.93 4.47 -23.48
N GLU A 64 -6.72 5.67 -22.94
CA GLU A 64 -6.62 5.88 -21.49
C GLU A 64 -7.91 5.49 -20.78
N GLN A 65 -9.06 5.91 -21.32
CA GLN A 65 -10.38 5.59 -20.77
C GLN A 65 -10.63 4.08 -20.77
N LEU A 66 -10.27 3.38 -21.85
CA LEU A 66 -10.37 1.92 -21.94
C LEU A 66 -9.48 1.22 -20.90
N ILE A 67 -8.24 1.67 -20.73
CA ILE A 67 -7.33 1.11 -19.72
C ILE A 67 -7.90 1.31 -18.32
N ALA A 68 -8.41 2.51 -18.02
CA ALA A 68 -9.03 2.82 -16.74
C ALA A 68 -10.28 1.96 -16.49
N GLU A 69 -11.14 1.79 -17.49
CA GLU A 69 -12.32 0.92 -17.40
C GLU A 69 -11.94 -0.53 -17.10
N VAL A 70 -11.00 -1.10 -17.86
CA VAL A 70 -10.50 -2.46 -17.62
C VAL A 70 -9.90 -2.60 -16.22
N HIS A 71 -9.11 -1.62 -15.78
CA HIS A 71 -8.50 -1.61 -14.46
C HIS A 71 -9.54 -1.57 -13.33
N HIS A 72 -10.53 -0.68 -13.42
CA HIS A 72 -11.57 -0.54 -12.41
C HIS A 72 -12.51 -1.76 -12.37
N ASN A 73 -13.00 -2.19 -13.53
CA ASN A 73 -13.96 -3.29 -13.62
C ASN A 73 -13.36 -4.65 -13.22
N ALA A 74 -12.05 -4.84 -13.42
CA ALA A 74 -11.35 -6.04 -12.99
C ALA A 74 -10.89 -6.02 -11.52
N GLY A 75 -11.25 -4.98 -10.75
CA GLY A 75 -10.93 -4.88 -9.33
C GLY A 75 -9.50 -4.42 -9.04
N HIS A 76 -9.03 -3.40 -9.77
CA HIS A 76 -7.71 -2.79 -9.60
C HIS A 76 -6.50 -3.75 -9.69
N PRO A 77 -6.41 -4.61 -10.73
CA PRO A 77 -5.25 -5.46 -10.88
C PRO A 77 -4.01 -4.66 -11.26
N GLY A 78 -2.82 -5.19 -10.94
CA GLY A 78 -1.55 -4.54 -11.26
C GLY A 78 -1.23 -4.53 -12.77
N ILE A 79 -0.21 -3.74 -13.14
CA ILE A 79 0.19 -3.41 -14.53
C ILE A 79 0.16 -4.61 -15.48
N ARG A 80 0.76 -5.75 -15.10
CA ARG A 80 0.86 -6.92 -15.98
C ARG A 80 -0.52 -7.46 -16.39
N ARG A 81 -1.47 -7.49 -15.46
CA ARG A 81 -2.78 -8.09 -15.66
C ARG A 81 -3.74 -7.11 -16.34
N THR A 82 -3.67 -5.83 -16.01
CA THR A 82 -4.36 -4.78 -16.77
C THR A 82 -3.89 -4.75 -18.22
N PHE A 83 -2.58 -4.74 -18.46
CA PHE A 83 -2.01 -4.75 -19.82
C PHE A 83 -2.50 -5.93 -20.67
N TYR A 84 -2.57 -7.12 -20.07
CA TYR A 84 -3.08 -8.31 -20.74
C TYR A 84 -4.53 -8.15 -21.23
N PHE A 85 -5.42 -7.62 -20.38
CA PHE A 85 -6.82 -7.42 -20.73
C PHE A 85 -7.03 -6.25 -21.69
N SER A 86 -6.33 -5.13 -21.50
CA SER A 86 -6.41 -3.98 -22.40
C SER A 86 -5.93 -4.34 -23.81
N ARG A 87 -4.80 -5.07 -23.93
CA ARG A 87 -4.24 -5.45 -25.23
C ARG A 87 -5.10 -6.45 -26.01
N ARG A 88 -5.97 -7.21 -25.34
CA ARG A 88 -6.97 -8.07 -25.99
C ARG A 88 -8.06 -7.26 -26.69
N ARG A 89 -8.36 -6.05 -26.21
CA ARG A 89 -9.32 -5.13 -26.83
C ARG A 89 -8.64 -4.27 -27.90
N VAL A 90 -7.48 -3.68 -27.57
CA VAL A 90 -6.71 -2.81 -28.47
C VAL A 90 -5.24 -3.27 -28.51
N PRO A 91 -4.80 -3.95 -29.58
CA PRO A 91 -3.47 -4.56 -29.65
C PRO A 91 -2.28 -3.58 -29.59
N THR A 92 -2.51 -2.31 -29.94
CA THR A 92 -1.50 -1.23 -29.95
C THR A 92 -1.22 -0.67 -28.55
N ILE A 93 -2.03 -1.03 -27.55
CA ILE A 93 -1.80 -0.58 -26.16
C ILE A 93 -0.41 -1.02 -25.71
N SER A 94 0.34 -0.05 -25.19
CA SER A 94 1.67 -0.24 -24.65
C SER A 94 1.62 -0.50 -23.14
N LYS A 95 2.61 -1.22 -22.61
CA LYS A 95 2.75 -1.41 -21.16
C LYS A 95 3.02 -0.08 -20.44
N ARG A 96 3.61 0.90 -21.14
CA ARG A 96 3.90 2.25 -20.62
C ARG A 96 2.61 3.01 -20.34
N SER A 97 1.70 3.07 -21.31
CA SER A 97 0.37 3.71 -21.16
C SER A 97 -0.41 3.10 -20.00
N VAL A 98 -0.35 1.78 -19.82
CA VAL A 98 -1.00 1.11 -18.68
C VAL A 98 -0.37 1.50 -17.36
N SER A 99 0.97 1.61 -17.30
CA SER A 99 1.66 2.06 -16.11
C SER A 99 1.28 3.49 -15.73
N GLU A 100 1.13 4.37 -16.72
CA GLU A 100 0.75 5.78 -16.54
C GLU A 100 -0.65 5.91 -15.95
N VAL A 101 -1.65 5.24 -16.55
CA VAL A 101 -3.04 5.24 -16.05
C VAL A 101 -3.15 4.65 -14.64
N ILE A 102 -2.43 3.56 -14.35
CA ILE A 102 -2.47 2.96 -13.01
C ILE A 102 -1.75 3.85 -11.99
N SER A 103 -0.68 4.55 -12.41
CA SER A 103 0.08 5.42 -11.51
C SER A 103 -0.73 6.60 -10.98
N THR A 104 -1.82 6.99 -11.66
CA THR A 104 -2.73 8.05 -11.26
C THR A 104 -4.03 7.53 -10.60
N CYS A 105 -4.17 6.21 -10.41
CA CYS A 105 -5.34 5.63 -9.77
C CYS A 105 -5.32 5.86 -8.25
N ASN A 106 -6.22 6.74 -7.76
CA ASN A 106 -6.33 7.09 -6.33
C ASN A 106 -6.51 5.87 -5.40
N VAL A 107 -7.29 4.87 -5.82
CA VAL A 107 -7.51 3.65 -5.04
C VAL A 107 -6.21 2.87 -4.87
N CYS A 108 -5.46 2.67 -5.96
CA CYS A 108 -4.17 1.97 -5.92
C CYS A 108 -3.14 2.73 -5.09
N GLN A 109 -3.04 4.05 -5.27
CA GLN A 109 -2.13 4.91 -4.49
C GLN A 109 -2.44 4.87 -2.99
N SER A 110 -3.71 4.72 -2.60
CA SER A 110 -4.10 4.64 -1.18
C SER A 110 -3.68 3.33 -0.50
N ILE A 111 -3.54 2.25 -1.27
CA ILE A 111 -3.20 0.90 -0.77
C ILE A 111 -1.69 0.73 -0.70
N ASP A 112 -1.00 1.17 -1.75
CA ASP A 112 0.45 1.10 -1.87
C ASP A 112 0.95 2.49 -2.29
N PRO A 113 1.10 3.43 -1.34
CA PRO A 113 1.83 4.65 -1.60
C PRO A 113 3.26 4.20 -1.81
N ALA A 114 3.63 3.92 -3.07
CA ALA A 114 4.96 3.49 -3.45
C ALA A 114 5.96 4.34 -2.66
N PRO A 115 6.77 3.73 -1.77
CA PRO A 115 7.76 4.50 -1.05
C PRO A 115 8.60 5.16 -2.14
N ALA A 116 8.67 6.49 -2.14
CA ALA A 116 9.67 7.21 -2.93
C ALA A 116 10.98 6.44 -2.75
N LYS A 117 11.45 5.87 -3.87
CA LYS A 117 12.48 4.82 -3.98
C LYS A 117 13.34 4.75 -2.73
N TRP A 118 13.20 3.67 -1.96
CA TRP A 118 14.01 3.44 -0.76
C TRP A 118 15.48 3.33 -1.20
N ASN A 119 16.21 4.45 -1.16
CA ASN A 119 17.66 4.44 -1.31
C ASN A 119 18.19 3.66 -0.11
N GLY A 120 18.74 2.46 -0.38
CA GLY A 120 19.06 1.44 0.62
C GLY A 120 19.80 1.99 1.83
N GLY A 121 19.03 2.36 2.87
CA GLY A 121 19.56 2.63 4.18
C GLY A 121 19.66 1.30 4.89
N ARG A 122 20.88 0.78 5.08
CA ARG A 122 21.12 -0.31 6.03
C ARG A 122 20.59 0.14 7.39
N GLN A 123 19.49 -0.46 7.82
CA GLN A 123 19.06 -0.34 9.20
C GLN A 123 20.01 -1.21 10.03
N ASN A 124 20.92 -0.58 10.78
CA ASN A 124 21.66 -1.28 11.82
C ASN A 124 20.66 -1.71 12.91
N MET A 125 20.17 -2.95 12.82
CA MET A 125 19.40 -3.60 13.88
C MET A 125 20.32 -4.07 15.01
N ALA A 126 21.15 -3.18 15.56
CA ALA A 126 22.12 -3.60 16.58
C ALA A 126 21.47 -3.83 17.95
N ASN A 127 20.41 -3.09 18.33
CA ASN A 127 20.09 -2.97 19.77
C ASN A 127 18.64 -3.22 20.20
N ASN A 128 17.75 -3.77 19.35
CA ASN A 128 16.31 -3.83 19.69
C ASN A 128 15.77 -5.23 20.04
N TRP A 129 16.63 -6.24 20.15
CA TRP A 129 16.23 -7.58 20.60
C TRP A 129 16.98 -7.96 21.87
N HIS A 130 16.50 -7.50 23.02
CA HIS A 130 16.77 -8.22 24.27
C HIS A 130 15.80 -9.39 24.34
N GLY A 131 16.20 -10.51 23.74
CA GLY A 131 15.60 -11.79 24.02
C GLY A 131 15.80 -12.10 25.50
N HIS A 132 14.72 -12.18 26.25
CA HIS A 132 14.75 -12.83 27.56
C HIS A 132 15.09 -14.31 27.33
N HIS A 133 16.34 -14.66 27.60
CA HIS A 133 16.77 -16.04 27.76
C HIS A 133 16.38 -16.50 29.17
N PRO A 134 15.83 -17.71 29.36
CA PRO A 134 15.64 -18.26 30.68
C PRO A 134 16.99 -18.76 31.21
N LEU A 135 17.31 -18.42 32.45
CA LEU A 135 18.32 -19.10 33.24
C LEU A 135 17.61 -19.71 34.45
N CYS A 136 17.66 -21.05 34.47
CA CYS A 136 17.40 -21.97 35.58
C CYS A 136 15.95 -22.04 36.12
#